data_AF-A0A2A2G745-F1
#
_entry.id   AF-A0A2A2G745-F1
#
_cell.length_a   1.000
_cell.length_b   1.000
_cell.length_c   1.000
_cell.angle_alpha   90.00
_cell.angle_beta   90.00
_cell.angle_gamma   90.00
#
_symmetry.space_group_name_H-M   'P 1'
#
loop_
_entity.id
_entity.type
_entity.pdbx_description
1 polymer ?
#
loop_
_entity_poly.entity_id
_entity_poly.type
_entity_poly.pdbx_seq_one_letter_code
_entity_poly.pdbx_strand_id
1 'polypeptide(L)'
;MKRYLLSLFILTFIFSSSSAQQIRNLGFDKASLVNHELPFGWSNKWVNHQINLDSSIAHSGKYSLQSNQSEGKSGGFGISRQSLPAELIRGKDVRVSIQIRSEAVTQGNATARIAVFDKNKNVLNFISIPPNGITGTIKWEKFETKLEVKEEAEYAYLDIFHNGNGKVWFDNIELYIDGKKYNPDSYKPWQASKKEMRWLKKQIIPINTDEGLGKLAPIFEGAKIIGLGENTHGTREFFQFKHQITKWFANKHDTLVFAIEASMAEAKAINQYVLQGKGNPKELLADLHFWTWNTQEVLNLVEWMRSYNHSGKGEITFWGFDMQFPKVSVKEVRDFISNVEPSYLEVIDTSYQALKRPEAMRGMDKHKLNYLHDSASLVLDHLKKSQSKYSKNADSADIALAIQNAIIIKQSVSRFLNHGDSRDKSMAENLQWIKKSNPNASKFIVWAHNNHIGRAPNQMGHYLNKKFGDNYRPIAFGFGEGTYSAVLGPKEPVKSFQAAAPIPGSAEFVFQQLNEPNFSIDLCKAKRDSSGSWLATPKPFRSIGSVAEDLPYKKIPLATYFDALIYFSHSTASHIFGRPEN
;
A
#
# COMPACT_ATOMS: atom_id res chain seq x y z
N MET A 1 12.27 19.54 -26.58
CA MET A 1 10.98 19.06 -26.05
C MET A 1 10.88 17.53 -25.90
N LYS A 2 11.08 16.71 -26.94
CA LYS A 2 10.86 15.24 -26.86
C LYS A 2 11.67 14.49 -25.77
N ARG A 3 12.92 14.87 -25.49
CA ARG A 3 13.74 14.25 -24.42
C ARG A 3 13.26 14.60 -23.00
N TYR A 4 12.80 15.84 -22.78
CA TYR A 4 12.28 16.31 -21.48
C TYR A 4 10.92 15.69 -21.14
N LEU A 5 10.04 15.52 -22.14
CA LEU A 5 8.74 14.87 -21.94
C LEU A 5 8.85 13.39 -21.57
N LEU A 6 9.84 12.68 -22.12
CA LEU A 6 10.07 11.26 -21.82
C LEU A 6 10.58 11.03 -20.39
N SER A 7 11.45 11.91 -19.89
CA SER A 7 11.92 11.87 -18.49
C SER A 7 10.80 12.21 -17.51
N LEU A 8 9.94 13.16 -17.88
CA LEU A 8 8.78 13.57 -17.07
C LEU A 8 7.74 12.47 -16.91
N PHE A 9 7.44 11.73 -17.98
CA PHE A 9 6.48 10.62 -17.97
C PHE A 9 6.98 9.44 -17.11
N ILE A 10 8.28 9.16 -17.13
CA ILE A 10 8.89 8.13 -16.28
C ILE A 10 8.76 8.52 -14.79
N LEU A 11 8.88 9.81 -14.47
CA LEU A 11 8.93 10.32 -13.10
C LEU A 11 7.58 10.40 -12.36
N THR A 12 6.45 10.52 -13.07
CA THR A 12 5.11 10.48 -12.46
C THR A 12 4.67 9.06 -12.11
N PHE A 13 5.09 8.05 -12.87
CA PHE A 13 4.85 6.63 -12.56
C PHE A 13 5.71 6.13 -11.39
N ILE A 14 6.85 6.76 -11.16
CA ILE A 14 7.82 6.32 -10.14
C ILE A 14 7.38 6.69 -8.71
N PHE A 15 6.55 7.72 -8.49
CA PHE A 15 6.10 8.10 -7.14
C PHE A 15 4.57 8.07 -7.04
N SER A 16 4.03 7.25 -6.13
CA SER A 16 2.59 7.19 -5.86
C SER A 16 2.10 8.40 -5.06
N SER A 17 1.23 9.19 -5.71
CA SER A 17 0.22 10.15 -5.22
C SER A 17 0.45 11.02 -3.97
N SER A 18 0.35 12.35 -4.22
CA SER A 18 -0.11 13.46 -3.36
C SER A 18 -0.13 13.22 -1.84
N SER A 19 1.00 13.52 -1.21
CA SER A 19 1.10 13.63 0.24
C SER A 19 0.39 14.89 0.74
N ALA A 20 -0.39 14.76 1.81
CA ALA A 20 -1.13 15.87 2.44
C ALA A 20 -0.23 16.81 3.28
N GLN A 21 1.05 16.91 2.97
CA GLN A 21 2.08 17.38 3.89
C GLN A 21 2.58 18.77 3.57
N GLN A 22 2.95 19.50 4.61
CA GLN A 22 3.70 20.73 4.48
C GLN A 22 5.10 20.44 3.97
N ILE A 23 5.63 21.35 3.16
CA ILE A 23 7.03 21.29 2.74
C ILE A 23 7.92 21.63 3.92
N ARG A 24 8.89 20.78 4.23
CA ARG A 24 9.81 20.93 5.37
C ARG A 24 11.18 20.35 5.03
N ASN A 25 12.15 20.58 5.92
CA ASN A 25 13.50 20.02 5.80
C ASN A 25 14.19 20.40 4.47
N LEU A 26 14.03 21.67 4.07
CA LEU A 26 14.55 22.22 2.83
C LEU A 26 16.07 22.48 2.87
N GLY A 27 16.69 22.48 4.06
CA GLY A 27 18.14 22.46 4.26
C GLY A 27 18.69 21.07 4.62
N PHE A 28 17.87 20.01 4.53
CA PHE A 28 18.29 18.63 4.80
C PHE A 28 18.84 18.32 6.20
N ASP A 29 18.73 19.24 7.16
CA ASP A 29 19.23 19.16 8.53
C ASP A 29 18.67 18.01 9.38
N LYS A 30 17.57 17.40 8.95
CA LYS A 30 16.93 16.30 9.64
C LYS A 30 17.05 15.00 8.84
N ALA A 31 17.67 14.00 9.46
CA ALA A 31 17.72 12.63 8.94
C ALA A 31 16.37 11.92 9.09
N SER A 32 16.05 11.06 8.12
CA SER A 32 14.85 10.22 8.10
C SER A 32 14.78 9.32 9.34
N LEU A 33 13.57 9.06 9.80
CA LEU A 33 13.29 8.16 10.93
C LEU A 33 13.44 6.70 10.51
N VAL A 34 13.19 6.38 9.24
CA VAL A 34 13.23 5.01 8.73
C VAL A 34 14.56 4.65 8.06
N ASN A 35 15.26 5.64 7.48
CA ASN A 35 16.62 5.45 6.97
C ASN A 35 17.47 6.69 7.28
N HIS A 36 18.35 6.60 8.29
CA HIS A 36 19.15 7.73 8.76
C HIS A 36 20.17 8.28 7.76
N GLU A 37 20.42 7.57 6.65
CA GLU A 37 21.25 8.07 5.55
C GLU A 37 20.47 9.02 4.62
N LEU A 38 19.14 9.10 4.73
CA LEU A 38 18.29 9.88 3.83
C LEU A 38 17.67 11.10 4.52
N PRO A 39 17.30 12.16 3.78
CA PRO A 39 16.61 13.32 4.35
C PRO A 39 15.18 13.00 4.80
N PHE A 40 14.82 13.45 6.00
CA PHE A 40 13.48 13.29 6.57
C PHE A 40 12.41 13.94 5.70
N GLY A 41 11.33 13.20 5.41
CA GLY A 41 10.16 13.71 4.67
C GLY A 41 10.38 13.90 3.18
N TRP A 42 11.49 13.39 2.64
CA TRP A 42 11.77 13.36 1.21
C TRP A 42 11.68 11.92 0.69
N SER A 43 11.08 11.75 -0.49
CA SER A 43 11.00 10.46 -1.18
C SER A 43 12.19 10.29 -2.11
N ASN A 44 13.01 9.26 -1.88
CA ASN A 44 14.27 9.05 -2.59
C ASN A 44 14.19 7.82 -3.48
N LYS A 45 14.65 7.93 -4.73
CA LYS A 45 14.78 6.81 -5.67
C LYS A 45 15.99 6.99 -6.56
N TRP A 46 16.58 5.88 -6.97
CA TRP A 46 17.75 5.90 -7.83
C TRP A 46 17.89 4.63 -8.65
N VAL A 47 18.65 4.74 -9.75
CA VAL A 47 19.14 3.63 -10.57
C VAL A 47 20.62 3.91 -10.82
N ASN A 48 21.50 2.97 -10.49
CA ASN A 48 22.96 3.09 -10.65
C ASN A 48 23.58 4.33 -9.97
N HIS A 49 22.87 4.95 -9.03
CA HIS A 49 23.32 6.08 -8.23
C HIS A 49 23.10 5.78 -6.75
N GLN A 50 23.62 6.64 -5.89
CA GLN A 50 23.29 6.71 -4.47
C GLN A 50 22.88 8.14 -4.12
N ILE A 51 22.05 8.26 -3.09
CA ILE A 51 21.65 9.53 -2.49
C ILE A 51 21.81 9.35 -0.99
N ASN A 52 22.55 10.25 -0.34
CA ASN A 52 22.79 10.19 1.10
C ASN A 52 22.86 11.62 1.69
N LEU A 53 22.67 11.74 3.00
CA LEU A 53 23.02 12.92 3.76
C LEU A 53 24.53 12.96 4.02
N ASP A 54 25.15 14.12 3.79
CA ASP A 54 26.57 14.36 4.06
C ASP A 54 26.72 15.44 5.12
N SER A 55 27.39 15.10 6.23
CA SER A 55 27.68 16.04 7.33
C SER A 55 29.05 16.72 7.22
N SER A 56 29.90 16.26 6.31
CA SER A 56 31.25 16.79 6.10
C SER A 56 31.26 17.96 5.11
N ILE A 57 30.36 17.93 4.14
CA ILE A 57 30.20 18.97 3.11
C ILE A 57 28.78 19.51 3.18
N ALA A 58 28.51 20.41 4.12
CA ALA A 58 27.28 21.18 4.20
C ALA A 58 27.53 22.64 3.79
N HIS A 59 26.55 23.28 3.15
CA HIS A 59 26.60 24.73 2.95
C HIS A 59 26.15 25.44 4.24
N SER A 60 25.10 24.92 4.87
CA SER A 60 24.53 25.45 6.11
C SER A 60 23.95 24.33 6.96
N GLY A 61 23.87 24.56 8.27
CA GLY A 61 23.27 23.57 9.16
C GLY A 61 24.13 22.32 9.32
N LYS A 62 23.48 21.16 9.47
CA LYS A 62 24.09 19.89 9.85
C LYS A 62 24.43 18.97 8.67
N TYR A 63 23.60 18.99 7.62
CA TYR A 63 23.76 18.09 6.49
C TYR A 63 23.50 18.82 5.17
N SER A 64 24.08 18.32 4.08
CA SER A 64 23.55 18.54 2.73
C SER A 64 23.08 17.22 2.12
N LEU A 65 22.29 17.32 1.04
CA LEU A 65 21.90 16.14 0.26
C LEU A 65 22.94 15.88 -0.82
N GLN A 66 23.63 14.75 -0.72
CA GLN A 66 24.64 14.30 -1.67
C GLN A 66 24.04 13.28 -2.65
N SER A 67 24.53 13.30 -3.89
CA SER A 67 24.33 12.18 -4.82
C SER A 67 25.57 11.90 -5.66
N ASN A 68 25.83 10.63 -5.96
CA ASN A 68 26.86 10.17 -6.89
C ASN A 68 26.46 8.91 -7.65
N GLN A 69 27.10 8.66 -8.79
CA GLN A 69 26.99 7.36 -9.47
C GLN A 69 27.61 6.25 -8.62
N SER A 70 26.94 5.10 -8.55
CA SER A 70 27.42 3.94 -7.79
C SER A 70 28.68 3.36 -8.42
N GLU A 71 29.58 2.83 -7.59
CA GLU A 71 30.83 2.22 -8.04
C GLU A 71 30.59 1.09 -9.06
N GLY A 72 31.36 1.07 -10.14
CA GLY A 72 31.26 0.07 -11.21
C GLY A 72 29.96 0.13 -12.03
N LYS A 73 29.13 1.16 -11.88
CA LYS A 73 27.90 1.37 -12.66
C LYS A 73 28.06 2.53 -13.64
N SER A 74 27.26 2.52 -14.70
CA SER A 74 27.21 3.58 -15.70
C SER A 74 25.76 3.99 -16.00
N GLY A 75 25.58 5.24 -16.44
CA GLY A 75 24.26 5.85 -16.62
C GLY A 75 23.43 5.89 -15.34
N GLY A 76 22.10 5.95 -15.50
CA GLY A 76 21.15 5.98 -14.40
C GLY A 76 20.85 7.39 -13.88
N PHE A 77 20.27 7.47 -12.69
CA PHE A 77 19.94 8.74 -12.02
C PHE A 77 19.71 8.54 -10.51
N GLY A 78 19.88 9.61 -9.74
CA GLY A 78 19.32 9.79 -8.40
C GLY A 78 18.26 10.89 -8.42
N ILE A 79 17.16 10.67 -7.70
CA ILE A 79 16.14 11.69 -7.44
C ILE A 79 15.68 11.67 -5.98
N SER A 80 15.62 12.85 -5.36
CA SER A 80 14.93 13.10 -4.10
C SER A 80 13.77 14.06 -4.34
N ARG A 81 12.57 13.74 -3.88
CA ARG A 81 11.34 14.47 -4.18
C ARG A 81 10.58 14.85 -2.92
N GLN A 82 10.01 16.05 -2.92
CA GLN A 82 8.98 16.45 -1.97
C GLN A 82 7.74 17.01 -2.70
N SER A 83 6.55 16.74 -2.17
CA SER A 83 5.32 17.31 -2.72
C SER A 83 5.21 18.78 -2.33
N LEU A 84 4.91 19.65 -3.31
CA LEU A 84 4.62 21.07 -3.13
C LEU A 84 3.09 21.24 -3.24
N PRO A 85 2.35 21.48 -2.13
CA PRO A 85 0.90 21.54 -2.18
C PRO A 85 0.43 22.61 -3.17
N ALA A 86 -0.38 22.26 -4.15
CA ALA A 86 -0.83 23.21 -5.17
C ALA A 86 -1.65 24.36 -4.56
N GLU A 87 -2.40 24.08 -3.49
CA GLU A 87 -3.13 25.09 -2.70
C GLU A 87 -2.23 26.18 -2.10
N LEU A 88 -0.94 25.86 -1.89
CA LEU A 88 0.04 26.81 -1.36
C LEU A 88 0.49 27.81 -2.44
N ILE A 89 0.55 27.39 -3.71
CA ILE A 89 1.27 28.12 -4.78
C ILE A 89 0.44 28.52 -6.01
N ARG A 90 -0.73 27.91 -6.26
CA ARG A 90 -1.56 28.23 -7.44
C ARG A 90 -1.99 29.69 -7.42
N GLY A 91 -1.90 30.34 -8.58
CA GLY A 91 -2.22 31.77 -8.74
C GLY A 91 -1.20 32.74 -8.14
N LYS A 92 -0.06 32.25 -7.64
CA LYS A 92 0.92 33.05 -6.90
C LYS A 92 2.26 33.16 -7.61
N ASP A 93 3.00 34.19 -7.26
CA ASP A 93 4.39 34.36 -7.68
C ASP A 93 5.30 33.50 -6.82
N VAL A 94 5.86 32.44 -7.39
CA VAL A 94 6.77 31.54 -6.69
C VAL A 94 8.21 31.81 -7.11
N ARG A 95 9.09 32.06 -6.16
CA ARG A 95 10.54 32.10 -6.36
C ARG A 95 11.19 31.02 -5.52
N VAL A 96 12.16 30.33 -6.11
CA VAL A 96 12.88 29.23 -5.46
C VAL A 96 14.38 29.44 -5.66
N SER A 97 15.15 29.29 -4.59
CA SER A 97 16.60 29.27 -4.65
C SER A 97 17.18 28.05 -3.96
N ILE A 98 18.37 27.64 -4.37
CA ILE A 98 19.07 26.46 -3.87
C ILE A 98 20.59 26.69 -3.95
N GLN A 99 21.34 26.14 -3.00
CA GLN A 99 22.80 26.06 -3.06
C GLN A 99 23.20 24.73 -3.68
N ILE A 100 24.14 24.77 -4.64
CA ILE A 100 24.65 23.57 -5.31
C ILE A 100 26.18 23.61 -5.32
N ARG A 101 26.80 22.47 -5.04
CA ARG A 101 28.24 22.21 -5.22
C ARG A 101 28.40 20.93 -6.02
N SER A 102 29.42 20.83 -6.89
CA SER A 102 29.68 19.60 -7.64
C SER A 102 31.16 19.30 -7.80
N GLU A 103 31.47 18.04 -8.04
CA GLU A 103 32.81 17.54 -8.35
C GLU A 103 32.73 16.58 -9.54
N ALA A 104 33.44 16.92 -10.62
CA ALA A 104 33.60 16.09 -11.81
C ALA A 104 32.29 15.55 -12.42
N VAL A 105 31.20 16.33 -12.38
CA VAL A 105 29.93 15.93 -13.00
C VAL A 105 30.05 15.97 -14.52
N THR A 106 30.22 14.80 -15.13
CA THR A 106 30.28 14.64 -16.59
C THR A 106 29.25 13.60 -17.04
N GLN A 107 29.04 13.46 -18.35
CA GLN A 107 28.08 12.49 -18.92
C GLN A 107 26.66 12.56 -18.33
N GLY A 108 26.18 13.77 -18.07
CA GLY A 108 24.91 14.05 -17.42
C GLY A 108 24.94 15.44 -16.79
N ASN A 109 23.99 15.74 -15.91
CA ASN A 109 23.96 16.97 -15.13
C ASN A 109 23.33 16.77 -13.76
N ALA A 110 23.37 17.82 -12.96
CA ALA A 110 22.66 17.91 -11.68
C ALA A 110 21.82 19.18 -11.61
N THR A 111 20.60 19.10 -11.07
CA THR A 111 19.68 20.25 -11.03
C THR A 111 18.54 20.02 -10.02
N ALA A 112 17.97 21.09 -9.47
CA ALA A 112 16.66 21.04 -8.85
C ALA A 112 15.56 21.32 -9.89
N ARG A 113 14.37 20.74 -9.74
CA ARG A 113 13.26 20.90 -10.68
C ARG A 113 11.96 21.15 -9.94
N ILE A 114 11.08 21.95 -10.54
CA ILE A 114 9.68 22.03 -10.11
C ILE A 114 8.80 21.64 -11.28
N ALA A 115 7.94 20.64 -11.05
CA ALA A 115 6.97 20.15 -12.02
C ALA A 115 5.56 20.41 -11.51
N VAL A 116 4.73 21.10 -12.30
CA VAL A 116 3.35 21.47 -11.98
C VAL A 116 2.42 20.80 -12.97
N PHE A 117 1.32 20.22 -12.48
CA PHE A 117 0.36 19.46 -13.26
C PHE A 117 -1.08 19.85 -12.95
N ASP A 118 -1.96 19.69 -13.94
CA ASP A 118 -3.41 19.80 -13.77
C ASP A 118 -4.00 18.54 -13.11
N LYS A 119 -5.32 18.56 -12.88
CA LYS A 119 -6.07 17.42 -12.32
C LYS A 119 -5.93 16.12 -13.12
N ASN A 120 -5.69 16.21 -14.42
CA ASN A 120 -5.54 15.09 -15.34
C ASN A 120 -4.07 14.64 -15.49
N LYS A 121 -3.16 15.20 -14.68
CA LYS A 121 -1.71 14.96 -14.73
C LYS A 121 -1.04 15.46 -16.02
N ASN A 122 -1.67 16.38 -16.75
CA ASN A 122 -1.00 17.11 -17.82
C ASN A 122 -0.04 18.13 -17.22
N VAL A 123 1.08 18.36 -17.91
CA VAL A 123 2.12 19.30 -17.47
C VAL A 123 1.63 20.72 -17.71
N LEU A 124 1.52 21.50 -16.64
CA LEU A 124 1.21 22.93 -16.71
C LEU A 124 2.48 23.77 -16.77
N ASN A 125 3.49 23.39 -15.98
CA ASN A 125 4.78 24.06 -15.98
C ASN A 125 5.89 23.08 -15.53
N PHE A 126 7.10 23.29 -16.03
CA PHE A 126 8.27 22.52 -15.63
C PHE A 126 9.52 23.38 -15.74
N ILE A 127 10.21 23.58 -14.62
CA ILE A 127 11.43 24.38 -14.55
C ILE A 127 12.60 23.55 -13.99
N SER A 128 13.82 23.93 -14.37
CA SER A 128 15.08 23.40 -13.83
C SER A 128 15.90 24.56 -13.23
N ILE A 129 16.68 24.26 -12.19
CA ILE A 129 17.45 25.24 -11.40
C ILE A 129 18.87 24.70 -11.22
N PRO A 130 19.89 25.27 -11.90
CA PRO A 130 19.73 26.20 -13.04
C PRO A 130 19.11 25.52 -14.27
N PRO A 131 18.61 26.30 -15.26
CA PRO A 131 17.88 25.76 -16.42
C PRO A 131 18.64 24.70 -17.24
N ASN A 132 19.96 24.85 -17.37
CA ASN A 132 20.81 23.94 -18.13
C ASN A 132 21.38 22.78 -17.28
N GLY A 133 21.10 22.78 -15.97
CA GLY A 133 21.77 21.93 -14.99
C GLY A 133 23.26 22.28 -14.81
N ILE A 134 23.88 21.65 -13.83
CA ILE A 134 25.30 21.78 -13.50
C ILE A 134 26.09 20.64 -14.13
N THR A 135 27.24 20.99 -14.70
CA THR A 135 28.29 20.07 -15.14
C THR A 135 29.65 20.54 -14.60
N GLY A 136 30.64 19.65 -14.59
CA GLY A 136 31.97 19.93 -14.10
C GLY A 136 32.05 20.01 -12.57
N THR A 137 33.04 20.77 -12.10
CA THR A 137 33.30 21.03 -10.68
C THR A 137 33.00 22.48 -10.38
N ILE A 138 32.08 22.74 -9.45
CA ILE A 138 31.77 24.08 -8.95
C ILE A 138 31.86 24.09 -7.43
N LYS A 139 32.30 25.24 -6.87
CA LYS A 139 32.12 25.51 -5.44
C LYS A 139 30.64 25.76 -5.15
N TRP A 140 30.28 25.87 -3.87
CA TRP A 140 28.93 26.28 -3.49
C TRP A 140 28.54 27.58 -4.19
N GLU A 141 27.47 27.50 -4.99
CA GLU A 141 26.90 28.62 -5.72
C GLU A 141 25.39 28.61 -5.57
N LYS A 142 24.81 29.81 -5.41
CA LYS A 142 23.37 30.00 -5.27
C LYS A 142 22.73 30.12 -6.64
N PHE A 143 21.78 29.25 -6.91
CA PHE A 143 20.93 29.31 -8.09
C PHE A 143 19.51 29.69 -7.71
N GLU A 144 18.86 30.49 -8.54
CA GLU A 144 17.52 30.99 -8.29
C GLU A 144 16.71 31.10 -9.58
N THR A 145 15.41 30.86 -9.49
CA THR A 145 14.49 31.15 -10.58
C THR A 145 13.08 31.47 -10.06
N LYS A 146 12.25 32.00 -10.96
CA LYS A 146 10.82 32.23 -10.72
C LYS A 146 9.99 31.20 -11.48
N LEU A 147 8.84 30.85 -10.90
CA LEU A 147 7.87 29.92 -11.43
C LEU A 147 6.49 30.59 -11.38
N GLU A 148 5.86 30.71 -12.55
CA GLU A 148 4.45 31.03 -12.65
C GLU A 148 3.61 29.77 -12.46
N VAL A 149 2.63 29.82 -11.56
CA VAL A 149 1.77 28.67 -11.24
C VAL A 149 0.32 29.04 -11.54
N LYS A 150 -0.25 28.39 -12.56
CA LYS A 150 -1.64 28.62 -12.96
C LYS A 150 -2.64 28.18 -11.88
N GLU A 151 -3.81 28.82 -11.86
CA GLU A 151 -4.92 28.50 -10.94
C GLU A 151 -5.41 27.06 -11.07
N GLU A 152 -5.32 26.47 -12.26
CA GLU A 152 -5.69 25.08 -12.53
C GLU A 152 -4.68 24.03 -12.01
N ALA A 153 -3.60 24.46 -11.35
CA ALA A 153 -2.63 23.57 -10.75
C ALA A 153 -3.27 22.72 -9.63
N GLU A 154 -3.10 21.40 -9.76
CA GLU A 154 -3.61 20.42 -8.80
C GLU A 154 -2.47 19.67 -8.11
N TYR A 155 -1.34 19.47 -8.81
CA TYR A 155 -0.17 18.79 -8.27
C TYR A 155 1.10 19.58 -8.58
N ALA A 156 1.99 19.70 -7.59
CA ALA A 156 3.34 20.17 -7.84
C ALA A 156 4.36 19.37 -7.02
N TYR A 157 5.57 19.24 -7.56
CA TYR A 157 6.68 18.52 -6.93
C TYR A 157 7.97 19.30 -7.06
N LEU A 158 8.75 19.31 -5.99
CA LEU A 158 10.13 19.78 -5.94
C LEU A 158 11.05 18.56 -5.97
N ASP A 159 11.90 18.49 -7.00
CA ASP A 159 12.83 17.38 -7.21
C ASP A 159 14.26 17.87 -7.14
N ILE A 160 15.12 17.10 -6.48
CA ILE A 160 16.56 17.17 -6.60
C ILE A 160 16.98 16.01 -7.51
N PHE A 161 17.64 16.32 -8.62
CA PHE A 161 17.95 15.33 -9.64
C PHE A 161 19.43 15.36 -10.02
N HIS A 162 19.99 14.16 -10.18
CA HIS A 162 21.36 13.96 -10.64
C HIS A 162 21.42 12.75 -11.58
N ASN A 163 22.05 12.89 -12.74
CA ASN A 163 22.32 11.76 -13.65
C ASN A 163 23.73 11.76 -14.25
N GLY A 164 24.65 12.56 -13.68
CA GLY A 164 26.04 12.57 -14.07
C GLY A 164 26.86 11.52 -13.32
N ASN A 165 28.09 11.30 -13.77
CA ASN A 165 29.00 10.35 -13.13
C ASN A 165 29.77 10.92 -11.91
N GLY A 166 29.71 12.24 -11.71
CA GLY A 166 30.41 12.93 -10.62
C GLY A 166 29.67 12.86 -9.29
N LYS A 167 30.07 13.75 -8.37
CA LYS A 167 29.37 13.98 -7.10
C LYS A 167 28.71 15.36 -7.11
N VAL A 168 27.55 15.46 -6.49
CA VAL A 168 26.85 16.72 -6.30
C VAL A 168 26.28 16.79 -4.88
N TRP A 169 26.28 18.00 -4.33
CA TRP A 169 25.65 18.34 -3.06
C TRP A 169 24.64 19.46 -3.27
N PHE A 170 23.49 19.34 -2.63
CA PHE A 170 22.39 20.28 -2.65
C PHE A 170 22.06 20.70 -1.23
N ASP A 171 21.81 21.98 -1.01
CA ASP A 171 21.52 22.50 0.32
C ASP A 171 20.74 23.83 0.26
N ASN A 172 20.20 24.25 1.40
CA ASN A 172 19.56 25.54 1.65
C ASN A 172 18.55 25.95 0.58
N ILE A 173 17.54 25.08 0.36
CA ILE A 173 16.43 25.42 -0.51
C ILE A 173 15.58 26.47 0.18
N GLU A 174 15.34 27.59 -0.48
CA GLU A 174 14.43 28.63 -0.02
C GLU A 174 13.29 28.77 -1.01
N LEU A 175 12.05 28.77 -0.50
CA LEU A 175 10.85 29.04 -1.26
C LEU A 175 10.30 30.40 -0.85
N TYR A 176 9.89 31.21 -1.82
CA TYR A 176 9.23 32.50 -1.60
C TYR A 176 7.92 32.50 -2.38
N ILE A 177 6.84 32.92 -1.72
CA ILE A 177 5.49 32.95 -2.27
C ILE A 177 4.98 34.38 -2.10
N ASP A 178 4.62 35.03 -3.20
CA ASP A 178 4.23 36.46 -3.25
C ASP A 178 5.25 37.35 -2.53
N GLY A 179 6.54 37.10 -2.78
CA GLY A 179 7.67 37.82 -2.19
C GLY A 179 8.01 37.46 -0.74
N LYS A 180 7.18 36.67 -0.04
CA LYS A 180 7.42 36.28 1.35
C LYS A 180 8.13 34.93 1.44
N LYS A 181 9.19 34.83 2.25
CA LYS A 181 9.87 33.55 2.51
C LYS A 181 8.87 32.58 3.14
N TYR A 182 8.70 31.41 2.52
CA TYR A 182 7.84 30.35 3.02
C TYR A 182 8.37 29.87 4.36
N ASN A 183 7.53 29.95 5.38
CA ASN A 183 7.77 29.37 6.69
C ASN A 183 6.75 28.25 6.91
N PRO A 184 7.16 26.99 7.01
CA PRO A 184 6.23 25.88 7.24
C PRO A 184 5.45 26.00 8.55
N ASP A 185 5.98 26.73 9.54
CA ASP A 185 5.32 26.94 10.84
C ASP A 185 4.25 28.04 10.78
N SER A 186 4.16 28.79 9.68
CA SER A 186 3.09 29.79 9.49
C SER A 186 1.74 29.15 9.16
N TYR A 187 1.73 27.90 8.66
CA TYR A 187 0.49 27.17 8.39
C TYR A 187 -0.13 26.68 9.69
N LYS A 188 -1.39 27.06 9.94
CA LYS A 188 -2.19 26.58 11.06
C LYS A 188 -3.05 25.40 10.60
N PRO A 189 -2.71 24.15 10.97
CA PRO A 189 -3.51 22.99 10.60
C PRO A 189 -4.88 23.04 11.28
N TRP A 190 -5.87 22.42 10.62
CA TRP A 190 -7.19 22.20 11.22
C TRP A 190 -7.05 21.49 12.57
N GLN A 191 -7.92 21.82 13.52
CA GLN A 191 -8.10 21.09 14.77
C GLN A 191 -9.58 20.90 15.04
N ALA A 192 -9.93 19.82 15.73
CA ALA A 192 -11.29 19.60 16.20
C ALA A 192 -11.69 20.68 17.21
N SER A 193 -12.86 21.27 17.01
CA SER A 193 -13.47 22.21 17.94
C SER A 193 -13.83 21.54 19.27
N LYS A 194 -14.06 22.35 20.31
CA LYS A 194 -14.55 21.85 21.61
C LYS A 194 -15.88 21.07 21.51
N LYS A 195 -16.71 21.36 20.49
CA LYS A 195 -17.97 20.63 20.25
C LYS A 195 -17.66 19.24 19.67
N GLU A 196 -16.82 19.17 18.65
CA GLU A 196 -16.39 17.91 18.01
C GLU A 196 -15.65 17.00 19.01
N MET A 197 -14.74 17.54 19.83
CA MET A 197 -14.04 16.77 20.86
C MET A 197 -14.97 16.20 21.93
N ARG A 198 -15.93 17.00 22.43
CA ARG A 198 -16.93 16.52 23.39
C ARG A 198 -17.83 15.44 22.78
N TRP A 199 -18.16 15.57 21.50
CA TRP A 199 -18.92 14.55 20.79
C TRP A 199 -18.12 13.26 20.65
N LEU A 200 -16.88 13.32 20.15
CA LEU A 200 -16.01 12.15 20.01
C LEU A 200 -15.87 11.38 21.33
N LYS A 201 -15.58 12.08 22.43
CA LYS A 201 -15.43 11.46 23.76
C LYS A 201 -16.69 10.71 24.21
N LYS A 202 -17.88 11.10 23.76
CA LYS A 202 -19.14 10.40 24.04
C LYS A 202 -19.42 9.21 23.12
N GLN A 203 -18.79 9.17 21.94
CA GLN A 203 -19.07 8.18 20.90
C GLN A 203 -18.04 7.06 20.81
N ILE A 204 -16.85 7.24 21.40
CA ILE A 204 -15.86 6.17 21.42
C ILE A 204 -16.37 4.98 22.24
N ILE A 205 -16.08 3.78 21.75
CA ILE A 205 -16.36 2.51 22.41
C ILE A 205 -15.02 1.92 22.84
N PRO A 206 -14.66 1.91 24.14
CA PRO A 206 -13.43 1.27 24.59
C PRO A 206 -13.39 -0.22 24.25
N ILE A 207 -12.22 -0.73 23.82
CA ILE A 207 -12.08 -2.12 23.29
C ILE A 207 -11.09 -2.98 24.08
N ASN A 208 -10.75 -2.60 25.32
CA ASN A 208 -9.75 -3.29 26.13
C ASN A 208 -10.21 -4.63 26.73
N THR A 209 -11.47 -5.03 26.54
CA THR A 209 -12.07 -6.23 27.15
C THR A 209 -13.00 -6.96 26.17
N ASP A 210 -13.31 -8.22 26.43
CA ASP A 210 -14.30 -8.99 25.65
C ASP A 210 -15.69 -8.33 25.66
N GLU A 211 -16.05 -7.65 26.75
CA GLU A 211 -17.25 -6.82 26.84
C GLU A 211 -17.23 -5.68 25.79
N GLY A 212 -16.04 -5.11 25.54
CA GLY A 212 -15.81 -4.12 24.49
C GLY A 212 -16.15 -4.64 23.10
N LEU A 213 -15.72 -5.87 22.76
CA LEU A 213 -16.10 -6.51 21.49
C LEU A 213 -17.61 -6.74 21.39
N GLY A 214 -18.26 -7.12 22.49
CA GLY A 214 -19.72 -7.21 22.58
C GLY A 214 -20.42 -5.89 22.24
N LYS A 215 -19.86 -4.75 22.69
CA LYS A 215 -20.38 -3.40 22.37
C LYS A 215 -20.18 -3.01 20.89
N LEU A 216 -19.28 -3.67 20.17
CA LEU A 216 -19.12 -3.49 18.72
C LEU A 216 -20.15 -4.28 17.90
N ALA A 217 -20.90 -5.21 18.51
CA ALA A 217 -21.89 -6.04 17.80
C ALA A 217 -22.80 -5.25 16.86
N PRO A 218 -23.37 -4.08 17.25
CA PRO A 218 -24.24 -3.30 16.37
C PRO A 218 -23.55 -2.79 15.09
N ILE A 219 -22.22 -2.64 15.09
CA ILE A 219 -21.44 -2.24 13.90
C ILE A 219 -21.41 -3.38 12.87
N PHE A 220 -21.42 -4.62 13.34
CA PHE A 220 -21.33 -5.83 12.52
C PHE A 220 -22.70 -6.38 12.06
N GLU A 221 -23.78 -5.95 12.72
CA GLU A 221 -25.13 -6.46 12.48
C GLU A 221 -25.62 -6.25 11.03
N GLY A 222 -26.41 -7.20 10.55
CA GLY A 222 -26.96 -7.20 9.18
C GLY A 222 -25.97 -7.54 8.07
N ALA A 223 -24.66 -7.54 8.33
CA ALA A 223 -23.65 -7.77 7.31
C ALA A 223 -23.13 -9.21 7.27
N LYS A 224 -23.04 -9.80 6.08
CA LYS A 224 -22.44 -11.13 5.89
C LYS A 224 -20.92 -11.08 5.69
N ILE A 225 -20.38 -9.96 5.24
CA ILE A 225 -18.96 -9.78 4.94
C ILE A 225 -18.42 -8.62 5.78
N ILE A 226 -17.46 -8.93 6.65
CA ILE A 226 -16.78 -7.95 7.50
C ILE A 226 -15.37 -7.76 6.97
N GLY A 227 -15.08 -6.59 6.40
CA GLY A 227 -13.76 -6.21 5.94
C GLY A 227 -12.94 -5.62 7.08
N LEU A 228 -11.87 -6.30 7.51
CA LEU A 228 -10.95 -5.84 8.55
C LEU A 228 -9.69 -5.27 7.91
N GLY A 229 -9.59 -3.94 7.94
CA GLY A 229 -8.47 -3.17 7.41
C GLY A 229 -7.24 -3.18 8.30
N GLU A 230 -6.16 -2.57 7.85
CA GLU A 230 -4.96 -2.23 8.64
C GLU A 230 -4.26 -1.05 8.00
N ASN A 231 -3.72 -0.11 8.79
CA ASN A 231 -2.96 1.01 8.24
C ASN A 231 -1.45 0.73 8.14
N THR A 232 -1.00 -0.44 8.60
CA THR A 232 0.32 -1.03 8.35
C THR A 232 0.18 -2.55 8.25
N HIS A 233 1.09 -3.21 7.55
CA HIS A 233 1.14 -4.67 7.49
C HIS A 233 1.98 -5.33 8.60
N GLY A 234 2.40 -4.57 9.63
CA GLY A 234 3.39 -5.06 10.60
C GLY A 234 3.10 -4.62 12.03
N THR A 235 1.82 -4.46 12.38
CA THR A 235 1.38 -4.00 13.71
C THR A 235 0.78 -5.16 14.50
N ARG A 236 1.39 -5.49 15.62
CA ARG A 236 1.00 -6.61 16.49
C ARG A 236 -0.44 -6.50 16.98
N GLU A 237 -0.85 -5.34 17.45
CA GLU A 237 -2.17 -5.10 18.05
C GLU A 237 -3.28 -5.28 17.01
N PHE A 238 -3.04 -4.90 15.76
CA PHE A 238 -4.00 -5.12 14.66
C PHE A 238 -4.22 -6.61 14.45
N PHE A 239 -3.14 -7.39 14.40
CA PHE A 239 -3.23 -8.83 14.17
C PHE A 239 -3.92 -9.55 15.32
N GLN A 240 -3.57 -9.19 16.55
CA GLN A 240 -4.21 -9.74 17.75
C GLN A 240 -5.69 -9.38 17.84
N PHE A 241 -6.07 -8.14 17.53
CA PHE A 241 -7.46 -7.73 17.60
C PHE A 241 -8.30 -8.35 16.49
N LYS A 242 -7.76 -8.49 15.27
CA LYS A 242 -8.42 -9.25 14.19
C LYS A 242 -8.62 -10.71 14.58
N HIS A 243 -7.65 -11.34 15.23
CA HIS A 243 -7.81 -12.68 15.79
C HIS A 243 -8.95 -12.71 16.82
N GLN A 244 -9.04 -11.75 17.74
CA GLN A 244 -10.15 -11.69 18.70
C GLN A 244 -11.52 -11.50 18.01
N ILE A 245 -11.61 -10.65 16.98
CA ILE A 245 -12.83 -10.50 16.18
C ILE A 245 -13.21 -11.82 15.51
N THR A 246 -12.25 -12.53 14.90
CA THR A 246 -12.49 -13.85 14.29
C THR A 246 -13.02 -14.86 15.32
N LYS A 247 -12.41 -14.91 16.53
CA LYS A 247 -12.89 -15.72 17.66
C LYS A 247 -14.35 -15.39 18.02
N TRP A 248 -14.65 -14.11 18.13
CA TRP A 248 -15.98 -13.64 18.50
C TRP A 248 -17.05 -14.06 17.48
N PHE A 249 -16.75 -13.96 16.18
CA PHE A 249 -17.66 -14.45 15.14
C PHE A 249 -17.75 -15.97 15.11
N ALA A 250 -16.66 -16.70 15.26
CA ALA A 250 -16.67 -18.16 15.27
C ALA A 250 -17.62 -18.70 16.34
N ASN A 251 -17.57 -18.16 17.56
CA ASN A 251 -18.46 -18.56 18.65
C ASN A 251 -19.95 -18.24 18.44
N LYS A 252 -20.32 -17.51 17.38
CA LYS A 252 -21.69 -17.09 17.06
C LYS A 252 -22.22 -17.68 15.75
N HIS A 253 -21.39 -18.45 15.05
CA HIS A 253 -21.64 -18.88 13.68
C HIS A 253 -21.14 -20.29 13.45
N ASP A 254 -22.02 -21.19 13.01
CA ASP A 254 -21.69 -22.60 12.78
C ASP A 254 -20.63 -22.77 11.69
N THR A 255 -20.66 -21.91 10.67
CA THR A 255 -19.68 -21.90 9.58
C THR A 255 -19.19 -20.48 9.29
N LEU A 256 -17.88 -20.31 9.35
CA LEU A 256 -17.15 -19.06 9.13
C LEU A 256 -16.14 -19.24 7.98
N VAL A 257 -16.09 -18.26 7.08
CA VAL A 257 -14.99 -18.16 6.10
C VAL A 257 -14.06 -17.05 6.57
N PHE A 258 -12.79 -17.38 6.81
CA PHE A 258 -11.73 -16.40 7.02
C PHE A 258 -10.91 -16.29 5.72
N ALA A 259 -10.85 -15.09 5.16
CA ALA A 259 -10.15 -14.81 3.92
C ALA A 259 -9.15 -13.68 4.13
N ILE A 260 -7.91 -13.85 3.69
CA ILE A 260 -6.82 -12.88 3.87
C ILE A 260 -6.18 -12.48 2.53
N GLU A 261 -5.58 -11.29 2.47
CA GLU A 261 -4.82 -10.73 1.35
C GLU A 261 -3.53 -11.53 1.08
N ALA A 262 -3.69 -12.79 0.70
CA ALA A 262 -2.66 -13.74 0.31
C ALA A 262 -3.10 -14.48 -0.96
N SER A 263 -2.15 -15.09 -1.67
CA SER A 263 -2.46 -15.79 -2.92
C SER A 263 -3.40 -16.97 -2.68
N MET A 264 -4.42 -17.08 -3.53
CA MET A 264 -5.53 -18.03 -3.32
C MET A 264 -5.07 -19.50 -3.28
N ALA A 265 -4.21 -19.91 -4.21
CA ALA A 265 -3.83 -21.31 -4.35
C ALA A 265 -2.85 -21.74 -3.24
N GLU A 266 -1.90 -20.89 -2.88
CA GLU A 266 -0.95 -21.09 -1.78
C GLU A 266 -1.69 -21.25 -0.44
N ALA A 267 -2.75 -20.46 -0.20
CA ALA A 267 -3.57 -20.54 1.00
C ALA A 267 -4.33 -21.88 1.17
N LYS A 268 -4.46 -22.70 0.10
CA LYS A 268 -5.08 -24.04 0.17
C LYS A 268 -4.36 -24.94 1.17
N ALA A 269 -3.03 -24.86 1.26
CA ALA A 269 -2.25 -25.68 2.18
C ALA A 269 -2.51 -25.30 3.65
N ILE A 270 -2.67 -24.00 3.95
CA ILE A 270 -3.09 -23.54 5.28
C ILE A 270 -4.49 -24.02 5.60
N ASN A 271 -5.42 -23.98 4.65
CA ASN A 271 -6.77 -24.52 4.86
C ASN A 271 -6.74 -26.02 5.17
N GLN A 272 -5.88 -26.80 4.51
CA GLN A 272 -5.67 -28.21 4.82
C GLN A 272 -5.10 -28.43 6.23
N TYR A 273 -4.20 -27.56 6.69
CA TYR A 273 -3.75 -27.57 8.08
C TYR A 273 -4.90 -27.26 9.05
N VAL A 274 -5.68 -26.22 8.78
CA VAL A 274 -6.79 -25.77 9.62
C VAL A 274 -7.90 -26.84 9.73
N LEU A 275 -8.18 -27.57 8.65
CA LEU A 275 -9.23 -28.60 8.63
C LEU A 275 -8.73 -29.99 9.06
N GLN A 276 -7.49 -30.36 8.70
CA GLN A 276 -7.01 -31.75 8.79
C GLN A 276 -5.68 -31.89 9.55
N GLY A 277 -5.05 -30.78 9.96
CA GLY A 277 -3.75 -30.80 10.64
C GLY A 277 -2.56 -31.21 9.77
N LYS A 278 -2.67 -31.12 8.44
CA LYS A 278 -1.60 -31.49 7.50
C LYS A 278 -0.58 -30.36 7.35
N GLY A 279 0.71 -30.70 7.48
CA GLY A 279 1.84 -29.78 7.30
C GLY A 279 2.24 -29.02 8.57
N ASN A 280 3.35 -28.28 8.49
CA ASN A 280 3.82 -27.40 9.56
C ASN A 280 3.30 -25.97 9.32
N PRO A 281 2.48 -25.40 10.22
CA PRO A 281 1.83 -24.10 9.98
C PRO A 281 2.83 -22.95 9.81
N LYS A 282 4.02 -23.02 10.43
CA LYS A 282 5.06 -21.99 10.28
C LYS A 282 5.68 -22.03 8.87
N GLU A 283 5.96 -23.23 8.35
CA GLU A 283 6.46 -23.41 6.98
C GLU A 283 5.40 -22.98 5.96
N LEU A 284 4.14 -23.37 6.17
CA LEU A 284 3.02 -22.99 5.31
C LEU A 284 2.79 -21.47 5.25
N LEU A 285 3.04 -20.74 6.34
CA LEU A 285 3.01 -19.27 6.33
C LEU A 285 4.17 -18.67 5.53
N ALA A 286 5.35 -19.28 5.57
CA ALA A 286 6.47 -18.87 4.73
C ALA A 286 6.15 -19.11 3.24
N ASP A 287 5.50 -20.24 2.91
CA ASP A 287 5.09 -20.60 1.56
C ASP A 287 3.99 -19.71 0.96
N LEU A 288 3.36 -18.83 1.76
CA LEU A 288 2.56 -17.74 1.22
C LEU A 288 3.40 -16.69 0.48
N HIS A 289 4.71 -16.64 0.71
CA HIS A 289 5.67 -15.65 0.19
C HIS A 289 5.45 -14.20 0.68
N PHE A 290 4.50 -14.00 1.59
CA PHE A 290 4.20 -12.71 2.19
C PHE A 290 4.85 -12.61 3.56
N TRP A 291 5.91 -11.79 3.69
CA TRP A 291 6.50 -11.52 4.99
C TRP A 291 5.49 -10.95 5.99
N THR A 292 4.48 -10.23 5.48
CA THR A 292 3.41 -9.61 6.27
C THR A 292 2.59 -10.62 7.05
N TRP A 293 2.49 -11.86 6.55
CA TRP A 293 1.77 -12.96 7.20
C TRP A 293 2.69 -13.97 7.88
N ASN A 294 3.99 -13.91 7.63
CA ASN A 294 5.00 -14.78 8.25
C ASN A 294 5.39 -14.31 9.66
N THR A 295 4.42 -14.35 10.57
CA THR A 295 4.50 -13.75 11.90
C THR A 295 3.94 -14.68 12.99
N GLN A 296 4.35 -14.45 14.23
CA GLN A 296 3.83 -15.21 15.37
C GLN A 296 2.32 -14.96 15.57
N GLU A 297 1.83 -13.75 15.33
CA GLU A 297 0.42 -13.43 15.53
C GLU A 297 -0.50 -14.17 14.56
N VAL A 298 -0.10 -14.27 13.29
CA VAL A 298 -0.84 -15.04 12.27
C VAL A 298 -0.70 -16.54 12.50
N LEU A 299 0.47 -17.02 12.93
CA LEU A 299 0.65 -18.42 13.36
C LEU A 299 -0.33 -18.78 14.48
N ASN A 300 -0.41 -17.95 15.53
CA ASN A 300 -1.34 -18.15 16.64
C ASN A 300 -2.80 -18.19 16.19
N LEU A 301 -3.17 -17.40 15.17
CA LEU A 301 -4.51 -17.43 14.58
C LEU A 301 -4.78 -18.75 13.86
N VAL A 302 -3.86 -19.19 13.00
CA VAL A 302 -3.99 -20.43 12.21
C VAL A 302 -4.04 -21.67 13.12
N GLU A 303 -3.18 -21.73 14.13
CA GLU A 303 -3.20 -22.80 15.14
C GLU A 303 -4.51 -22.81 15.93
N TRP A 304 -4.99 -21.64 16.35
CA TRP A 304 -6.28 -21.52 17.02
C TRP A 304 -7.44 -21.97 16.12
N MET A 305 -7.45 -21.60 14.84
CA MET A 305 -8.49 -22.03 13.88
C MET A 305 -8.54 -23.56 13.78
N ARG A 306 -7.38 -24.23 13.74
CA ARG A 306 -7.31 -25.69 13.79
C ARG A 306 -7.90 -26.24 15.08
N SER A 307 -7.50 -25.70 16.24
CA SER A 307 -8.04 -26.14 17.54
C SER A 307 -9.55 -25.93 17.63
N TYR A 308 -10.07 -24.84 17.05
CA TYR A 308 -11.51 -24.56 16.99
C TYR A 308 -12.26 -25.60 16.16
N ASN A 309 -11.80 -25.89 14.94
CA ASN A 309 -12.40 -26.91 14.08
C ASN A 309 -12.40 -28.29 14.73
N HIS A 310 -11.30 -28.66 15.40
CA HIS A 310 -11.21 -29.94 16.10
C HIS A 310 -12.13 -30.03 17.33
N SER A 311 -12.55 -28.90 17.90
CA SER A 311 -13.44 -28.89 19.06
C SER A 311 -14.89 -29.28 18.75
N GLY A 312 -15.28 -29.35 17.47
CA GLY A 312 -16.65 -29.66 17.04
C GLY A 312 -17.68 -28.54 17.27
N LYS A 313 -17.25 -27.36 17.74
CA LYS A 313 -18.14 -26.21 18.00
C LYS A 313 -18.60 -25.47 16.75
N GLY A 314 -17.96 -25.73 15.62
CA GLY A 314 -18.23 -25.10 14.33
C GLY A 314 -17.08 -25.33 13.38
N GLU A 315 -17.18 -24.74 12.19
CA GLU A 315 -16.17 -24.87 11.14
C GLU A 315 -15.69 -23.49 10.66
N ILE A 316 -14.38 -23.33 10.55
CA ILE A 316 -13.73 -22.18 9.95
C ILE A 316 -12.84 -22.65 8.80
N THR A 317 -13.04 -22.09 7.61
CA THR A 317 -12.15 -22.29 6.46
C THR A 317 -11.24 -21.09 6.26
N PHE A 318 -10.03 -21.35 5.74
CA PHE A 318 -9.01 -20.34 5.43
C PHE A 318 -8.87 -20.16 3.93
N TRP A 319 -8.89 -18.92 3.46
CA TRP A 319 -8.78 -18.59 2.03
C TRP A 319 -7.81 -17.44 1.78
N GLY A 320 -7.10 -17.51 0.66
CA GLY A 320 -6.46 -16.36 0.03
C GLY A 320 -7.34 -15.83 -1.11
N PHE A 321 -7.30 -14.54 -1.38
CA PHE A 321 -8.04 -13.94 -2.52
C PHE A 321 -7.17 -13.12 -3.47
N ASP A 322 -5.87 -13.03 -3.20
CA ASP A 322 -4.90 -12.35 -4.05
C ASP A 322 -4.39 -13.27 -5.17
N MET A 323 -3.72 -12.69 -6.17
CA MET A 323 -3.25 -13.37 -7.37
C MET A 323 -1.77 -13.10 -7.68
N GLN A 324 -1.00 -12.64 -6.69
CA GLN A 324 0.37 -12.17 -6.94
C GLN A 324 1.35 -13.30 -7.27
N PHE A 325 1.12 -14.50 -6.72
CA PHE A 325 1.93 -15.69 -6.95
C PHE A 325 1.05 -16.75 -7.64
N PRO A 326 1.20 -16.96 -8.96
CA PRO A 326 0.37 -17.90 -9.72
C PRO A 326 0.98 -19.32 -9.81
N LYS A 327 2.12 -19.57 -9.15
CA LYS A 327 2.91 -20.81 -9.33
C LYS A 327 2.11 -22.05 -8.92
N VAL A 328 1.44 -22.00 -7.76
CA VAL A 328 0.59 -23.11 -7.31
C VAL A 328 -0.64 -23.23 -8.21
N SER A 329 -1.25 -22.13 -8.63
CA SER A 329 -2.37 -22.18 -9.59
C SER A 329 -1.98 -22.84 -10.91
N VAL A 330 -0.81 -22.54 -11.47
CA VAL A 330 -0.29 -23.18 -12.69
C VAL A 330 -0.17 -24.68 -12.49
N LYS A 331 0.38 -25.12 -11.35
CA LYS A 331 0.50 -26.54 -11.02
C LYS A 331 -0.87 -27.21 -10.92
N GLU A 332 -1.82 -26.61 -10.21
CA GLU A 332 -3.16 -27.15 -10.01
C GLU A 332 -3.95 -27.30 -11.33
N VAL A 333 -3.85 -26.32 -12.23
CA VAL A 333 -4.46 -26.43 -13.58
C VAL A 333 -3.80 -27.56 -14.37
N ARG A 334 -2.47 -27.67 -14.33
CA ARG A 334 -1.73 -28.70 -15.04
C ARG A 334 -2.08 -30.11 -14.53
N ASP A 335 -2.12 -30.30 -13.22
CA ASP A 335 -2.44 -31.59 -12.59
C ASP A 335 -3.89 -32.02 -12.87
N PHE A 336 -4.83 -31.07 -12.87
CA PHE A 336 -6.19 -31.33 -13.28
C PHE A 336 -6.25 -31.83 -14.74
N ILE A 337 -5.61 -31.10 -15.66
CA ILE A 337 -5.59 -31.45 -17.09
C ILE A 337 -4.87 -32.77 -17.35
N SER A 338 -3.81 -33.11 -16.61
CA SER A 338 -3.14 -34.40 -16.77
C SER A 338 -4.03 -35.60 -16.48
N ASN A 339 -5.06 -35.42 -15.64
CA ASN A 339 -5.98 -36.49 -15.30
C ASN A 339 -7.15 -36.58 -16.28
N VAL A 340 -7.68 -35.43 -16.75
CA VAL A 340 -8.94 -35.42 -17.53
C VAL A 340 -8.75 -35.21 -19.04
N GLU A 341 -7.63 -34.62 -19.46
CA GLU A 341 -7.31 -34.37 -20.87
C GLU A 341 -5.78 -34.29 -21.11
N PRO A 342 -5.06 -35.43 -21.00
CA PRO A 342 -3.60 -35.46 -21.15
C PRO A 342 -3.10 -34.87 -22.48
N SER A 343 -3.89 -34.96 -23.55
CA SER A 343 -3.55 -34.44 -24.88
C SER A 343 -3.43 -32.90 -24.93
N TYR A 344 -3.92 -32.17 -23.92
CA TYR A 344 -3.83 -30.72 -23.85
C TYR A 344 -2.62 -30.23 -23.01
N LEU A 345 -1.84 -31.14 -22.41
CA LEU A 345 -0.74 -30.79 -21.51
C LEU A 345 0.36 -29.95 -22.17
N GLU A 346 0.70 -30.23 -23.43
CA GLU A 346 1.73 -29.47 -24.15
C GLU A 346 1.36 -27.99 -24.29
N VAL A 347 0.07 -27.71 -24.51
CA VAL A 347 -0.46 -26.34 -24.57
C VAL A 347 -0.37 -25.66 -23.21
N ILE A 348 -0.68 -26.37 -22.12
CA ILE A 348 -0.52 -25.85 -20.75
C ILE A 348 0.94 -25.51 -20.46
N ASP A 349 1.85 -26.46 -20.70
CA ASP A 349 3.27 -26.32 -20.37
C ASP A 349 3.92 -25.16 -21.16
N THR A 350 3.52 -24.99 -22.42
CA THR A 350 3.95 -23.87 -23.27
C THR A 350 3.35 -22.54 -22.79
N SER A 351 2.03 -22.50 -22.57
CA SER A 351 1.31 -21.26 -22.22
C SER A 351 1.72 -20.69 -20.86
N TYR A 352 2.12 -21.56 -19.92
CA TYR A 352 2.45 -21.16 -18.54
C TYR A 352 3.95 -21.15 -18.23
N GLN A 353 4.84 -21.38 -19.21
CA GLN A 353 6.28 -21.49 -18.98
C GLN A 353 6.87 -20.27 -18.25
N ALA A 354 6.54 -19.06 -18.69
CA ALA A 354 7.07 -17.82 -18.08
C ALA A 354 6.46 -17.50 -16.71
N LEU A 355 5.28 -18.04 -16.41
CA LEU A 355 4.56 -17.82 -15.14
C LEU A 355 5.17 -18.60 -13.97
N LYS A 356 6.11 -19.51 -14.26
CA LYS A 356 6.93 -20.20 -13.24
C LYS A 356 7.92 -19.26 -12.52
N ARG A 357 8.13 -18.03 -13.01
CA ARG A 357 8.99 -16.99 -12.40
C ARG A 357 8.25 -15.64 -12.31
N PRO A 358 7.25 -15.51 -11.43
CA PRO A 358 6.33 -14.37 -11.44
C PRO A 358 6.98 -13.01 -11.17
N GLU A 359 8.11 -12.98 -10.47
CA GLU A 359 8.89 -11.78 -10.20
C GLU A 359 9.42 -11.15 -11.50
N ALA A 360 9.70 -11.97 -12.51
CA ALA A 360 10.21 -11.51 -13.80
C ALA A 360 9.21 -10.59 -14.52
N MET A 361 7.90 -10.75 -14.28
CA MET A 361 6.85 -9.92 -14.91
C MET A 361 7.00 -8.44 -14.60
N ARG A 362 7.54 -8.07 -13.43
CA ARG A 362 7.74 -6.66 -13.05
C ARG A 362 8.67 -5.89 -13.99
N GLY A 363 9.58 -6.59 -14.67
CA GLY A 363 10.53 -6.00 -15.61
C GLY A 363 10.20 -6.24 -17.08
N MET A 364 9.07 -6.88 -17.40
CA MET A 364 8.69 -7.18 -18.78
C MET A 364 8.10 -5.95 -19.47
N ASP A 365 8.36 -5.84 -20.77
CA ASP A 365 7.67 -4.88 -21.63
C ASP A 365 6.21 -5.29 -21.89
N LYS A 366 5.44 -4.34 -22.43
CA LYS A 366 4.01 -4.52 -22.69
C LYS A 366 3.71 -5.64 -23.70
N HIS A 367 4.59 -5.88 -24.69
CA HIS A 367 4.36 -6.93 -25.69
C HIS A 367 4.46 -8.32 -25.05
N LYS A 368 5.47 -8.55 -24.21
CA LYS A 368 5.61 -9.80 -23.46
C LYS A 368 4.45 -10.02 -22.49
N LEU A 369 4.04 -8.98 -21.77
CA LEU A 369 2.90 -9.07 -20.86
C LEU A 369 1.59 -9.40 -21.59
N ASN A 370 1.34 -8.79 -22.75
CA ASN A 370 0.18 -9.12 -23.58
C ASN A 370 0.24 -10.57 -24.08
N TYR A 371 1.40 -11.04 -24.55
CA TYR A 371 1.56 -12.44 -24.95
C TYR A 371 1.21 -13.41 -23.80
N LEU A 372 1.73 -13.18 -22.59
CA LEU A 372 1.40 -14.01 -21.43
C LEU A 372 -0.07 -13.95 -21.06
N HIS A 373 -0.68 -12.77 -21.17
CA HIS A 373 -2.11 -12.59 -20.93
C HIS A 373 -2.95 -13.39 -21.93
N ASP A 374 -2.59 -13.37 -23.21
CA ASP A 374 -3.31 -14.06 -24.27
C ASP A 374 -3.13 -15.58 -24.16
N SER A 375 -1.92 -16.06 -23.85
CA SER A 375 -1.65 -17.46 -23.51
C SER A 375 -2.48 -17.93 -22.30
N ALA A 376 -2.55 -17.12 -21.24
CA ALA A 376 -3.38 -17.46 -20.08
C ALA A 376 -4.88 -17.45 -20.40
N SER A 377 -5.33 -16.53 -21.26
CA SER A 377 -6.71 -16.45 -21.72
C SER A 377 -7.09 -17.65 -22.58
N LEU A 378 -6.20 -18.11 -23.46
CA LEU A 378 -6.40 -19.29 -24.30
C LEU A 378 -6.68 -20.54 -23.46
N VAL A 379 -5.87 -20.77 -22.41
CA VAL A 379 -6.09 -21.90 -21.50
C VAL A 379 -7.41 -21.75 -20.74
N LEU A 380 -7.70 -20.55 -20.21
CA LEU A 380 -8.95 -20.30 -19.48
C LEU A 380 -10.19 -20.56 -20.37
N ASP A 381 -10.15 -20.11 -21.62
CA ASP A 381 -11.26 -20.29 -22.56
C ASP A 381 -11.44 -21.77 -22.94
N HIS A 382 -10.35 -22.53 -23.08
CA HIS A 382 -10.40 -23.97 -23.28
C HIS A 382 -11.07 -24.67 -22.10
N LEU A 383 -10.61 -24.39 -20.87
CA LEU A 383 -11.17 -25.00 -19.66
C LEU A 383 -12.67 -24.73 -19.52
N LYS A 384 -13.12 -23.51 -19.82
CA LYS A 384 -14.55 -23.14 -19.78
C LYS A 384 -15.36 -23.88 -20.85
N LYS A 385 -14.87 -23.95 -22.09
CA LYS A 385 -15.58 -24.62 -23.20
C LYS A 385 -15.65 -26.14 -22.99
N SER A 386 -14.64 -26.72 -22.36
CA SER A 386 -14.52 -28.16 -22.11
C SER A 386 -15.20 -28.61 -20.79
N GLN A 387 -15.85 -27.70 -20.05
CA GLN A 387 -16.46 -28.02 -18.75
C GLN A 387 -17.41 -29.24 -18.80
N SER A 388 -18.28 -29.33 -19.82
CA SER A 388 -19.21 -30.46 -19.98
C SER A 388 -18.50 -31.79 -20.28
N LYS A 389 -17.35 -31.75 -20.96
CA LYS A 389 -16.50 -32.92 -21.22
C LYS A 389 -15.85 -33.39 -19.92
N TYR A 390 -15.33 -32.47 -19.10
CA TYR A 390 -14.65 -32.81 -17.84
C TYR A 390 -15.58 -33.39 -16.79
N SER A 391 -16.86 -33.00 -16.77
CA SER A 391 -17.88 -33.55 -15.85
C SER A 391 -18.09 -35.06 -15.96
N LYS A 392 -17.55 -35.72 -16.99
CA LYS A 392 -17.58 -37.19 -17.12
C LYS A 392 -16.56 -37.89 -16.22
N ASN A 393 -15.46 -37.21 -15.89
CA ASN A 393 -14.27 -37.80 -15.26
C ASN A 393 -13.80 -37.04 -14.00
N ALA A 394 -14.44 -35.93 -13.65
CA ALA A 394 -14.09 -35.12 -12.48
C ALA A 394 -15.33 -34.47 -11.85
N ASP A 395 -15.25 -34.22 -10.55
CA ASP A 395 -16.32 -33.60 -9.80
C ASP A 395 -16.49 -32.11 -10.17
N SER A 396 -17.72 -31.63 -10.06
CA SER A 396 -18.05 -30.23 -10.37
C SER A 396 -17.22 -29.21 -9.57
N ALA A 397 -16.83 -29.55 -8.34
CA ALA A 397 -15.99 -28.73 -7.47
C ALA A 397 -14.54 -28.64 -8.00
N ASP A 398 -13.97 -29.77 -8.43
CA ASP A 398 -12.62 -29.82 -9.00
C ASP A 398 -12.54 -29.04 -10.31
N ILE A 399 -13.56 -29.18 -11.17
CA ILE A 399 -13.65 -28.40 -12.42
C ILE A 399 -13.75 -26.90 -12.12
N ALA A 400 -14.59 -26.51 -11.15
CA ALA A 400 -14.75 -25.12 -10.77
C ALA A 400 -13.45 -24.53 -10.18
N LEU A 401 -12.71 -25.32 -9.41
CA LEU A 401 -11.42 -24.93 -8.84
C LEU A 401 -10.33 -24.81 -9.92
N ALA A 402 -10.28 -25.74 -10.90
CA ALA A 402 -9.35 -25.65 -12.03
C ALA A 402 -9.60 -24.39 -12.87
N ILE A 403 -10.88 -24.09 -13.17
CA ILE A 403 -11.26 -22.85 -13.87
C ILE A 403 -10.88 -21.61 -13.04
N GLN A 404 -11.12 -21.63 -11.73
CA GLN A 404 -10.76 -20.51 -10.86
C GLN A 404 -9.24 -20.30 -10.82
N ASN A 405 -8.43 -21.36 -10.74
CA ASN A 405 -6.97 -21.24 -10.83
C ASN A 405 -6.53 -20.65 -12.18
N ALA A 406 -7.16 -21.03 -13.29
CA ALA A 406 -6.89 -20.39 -14.59
C ALA A 406 -7.26 -18.90 -14.61
N ILE A 407 -8.33 -18.49 -13.91
CA ILE A 407 -8.68 -17.08 -13.70
C ILE A 407 -7.59 -16.36 -12.89
N ILE A 408 -7.14 -16.93 -11.77
CA ILE A 408 -6.05 -16.37 -10.95
C ILE A 408 -4.79 -16.16 -11.78
N ILE A 409 -4.41 -17.13 -12.61
CA ILE A 409 -3.24 -17.04 -13.50
C ILE A 409 -3.40 -15.86 -14.46
N LYS A 410 -4.55 -15.73 -15.14
CA LYS A 410 -4.81 -14.60 -16.03
C LYS A 410 -4.74 -13.26 -15.28
N GLN A 411 -5.43 -13.16 -14.14
CA GLN A 411 -5.44 -11.94 -13.31
C GLN A 411 -4.03 -11.55 -12.83
N SER A 412 -3.15 -12.53 -12.54
CA SER A 412 -1.76 -12.30 -12.12
C SER A 412 -0.93 -11.54 -13.15
N VAL A 413 -1.27 -11.70 -14.45
CA VAL A 413 -0.67 -10.97 -15.58
C VAL A 413 -1.41 -9.64 -15.80
N SER A 414 -2.75 -9.67 -15.79
CA SER A 414 -3.59 -8.49 -16.05
C SER A 414 -3.26 -7.31 -15.14
N ARG A 415 -2.83 -7.54 -13.90
CA ARG A 415 -2.45 -6.47 -12.95
C ARG A 415 -1.30 -5.57 -13.43
N PHE A 416 -0.51 -6.02 -14.41
CA PHE A 416 0.56 -5.25 -15.04
C PHE A 416 0.13 -4.55 -16.33
N LEU A 417 -1.12 -4.75 -16.76
CA LEU A 417 -1.68 -4.23 -18.00
C LEU A 417 -2.81 -3.24 -17.71
N ASN A 418 -2.99 -2.26 -18.60
CA ASN A 418 -4.09 -1.30 -18.53
C ASN A 418 -5.35 -1.80 -19.25
N HIS A 419 -5.77 -3.05 -19.03
CA HIS A 419 -6.93 -3.67 -19.68
C HIS A 419 -8.23 -3.63 -18.85
N GLY A 420 -8.22 -2.93 -17.71
CA GLY A 420 -9.42 -2.76 -16.85
C GLY A 420 -9.60 -3.80 -15.74
N ASP A 421 -8.67 -4.75 -15.59
CA ASP A 421 -8.62 -5.71 -14.48
C ASP A 421 -7.55 -5.29 -13.45
N SER A 422 -7.89 -4.33 -12.60
CA SER A 422 -7.02 -3.93 -11.50
C SER A 422 -6.87 -5.05 -10.47
N ARG A 423 -5.75 -5.07 -9.72
CA ARG A 423 -5.54 -6.03 -8.62
C ARG A 423 -6.73 -6.06 -7.65
N ASP A 424 -7.23 -4.90 -7.26
CA ASP A 424 -8.37 -4.75 -6.36
C ASP A 424 -9.70 -5.28 -6.92
N LYS A 425 -9.96 -5.07 -8.22
CA LYS A 425 -11.13 -5.66 -8.89
C LYS A 425 -11.03 -7.19 -8.89
N SER A 426 -9.87 -7.72 -9.26
CA SER A 426 -9.59 -9.16 -9.25
C SER A 426 -9.77 -9.77 -7.85
N MET A 427 -9.28 -9.13 -6.80
CA MET A 427 -9.47 -9.58 -5.41
C MET A 427 -10.96 -9.59 -5.02
N ALA A 428 -11.75 -8.60 -5.45
CA ALA A 428 -13.19 -8.58 -5.22
C ALA A 428 -13.94 -9.68 -5.97
N GLU A 429 -13.53 -10.01 -7.20
CA GLU A 429 -14.09 -11.13 -7.99
C GLU A 429 -13.74 -12.49 -7.35
N ASN A 430 -12.52 -12.62 -6.84
CA ASN A 430 -12.06 -13.81 -6.14
C ASN A 430 -12.83 -14.05 -4.84
N LEU A 431 -13.10 -13.00 -4.06
CA LEU A 431 -13.97 -13.08 -2.88
C LEU A 431 -15.43 -13.43 -3.25
N GLN A 432 -15.94 -12.93 -4.37
CA GLN A 432 -17.26 -13.34 -4.87
C GLN A 432 -17.29 -14.83 -5.21
N TRP A 433 -16.22 -15.35 -5.82
CA TRP A 433 -16.09 -16.78 -6.09
C TRP A 433 -16.02 -17.58 -4.79
N ILE A 434 -15.17 -17.20 -3.82
CA ILE A 434 -15.09 -17.85 -2.49
C ILE A 434 -16.47 -17.89 -1.85
N LYS A 435 -17.20 -16.78 -1.86
CA LYS A 435 -18.55 -16.72 -1.30
C LYS A 435 -19.51 -17.68 -2.00
N LYS A 436 -19.47 -17.76 -3.33
CA LYS A 436 -20.32 -18.66 -4.11
C LYS A 436 -19.99 -20.13 -3.83
N SER A 437 -18.71 -20.45 -3.66
CA SER A 437 -18.22 -21.80 -3.36
C SER A 437 -18.46 -22.23 -1.90
N ASN A 438 -18.82 -21.30 -1.01
CA ASN A 438 -19.12 -21.57 0.39
C ASN A 438 -20.54 -21.08 0.73
N PRO A 439 -21.61 -21.66 0.14
CA PRO A 439 -22.98 -21.16 0.31
C PRO A 439 -23.51 -21.29 1.74
N ASN A 440 -22.99 -22.27 2.51
CA ASN A 440 -23.39 -22.53 3.90
C ASN A 440 -22.68 -21.63 4.91
N ALA A 441 -21.65 -20.88 4.49
CA ALA A 441 -20.96 -19.96 5.39
C ALA A 441 -21.89 -18.81 5.79
N SER A 442 -22.12 -18.69 7.09
CA SER A 442 -23.00 -17.68 7.67
C SER A 442 -22.32 -16.31 7.80
N LYS A 443 -20.98 -16.29 7.82
CA LYS A 443 -20.17 -15.08 7.93
C LYS A 443 -18.83 -15.20 7.20
N PHE A 444 -18.36 -14.07 6.66
CA PHE A 444 -17.09 -13.92 5.97
C PHE A 444 -16.26 -12.83 6.65
N ILE A 445 -15.08 -13.17 7.13
CA ILE A 445 -14.09 -12.23 7.65
C ILE A 445 -13.04 -12.03 6.57
N VAL A 446 -12.92 -10.79 6.08
CA VAL A 446 -12.02 -10.43 4.97
C VAL A 446 -10.94 -9.51 5.50
N TRP A 447 -9.71 -9.99 5.59
CA TRP A 447 -8.56 -9.24 6.08
C TRP A 447 -7.71 -8.71 4.93
N ALA A 448 -7.57 -7.39 4.82
CA ALA A 448 -6.60 -6.74 3.92
C ALA A 448 -6.13 -5.39 4.49
N HIS A 449 -5.23 -4.70 3.78
CA HIS A 449 -4.92 -3.31 4.09
C HIS A 449 -6.17 -2.39 4.01
N ASN A 450 -6.20 -1.29 4.77
CA ASN A 450 -7.26 -0.27 4.72
C ASN A 450 -7.54 0.23 3.29
N ASN A 451 -6.47 0.34 2.48
CA ASN A 451 -6.54 0.76 1.07
C ASN A 451 -7.22 -0.25 0.16
N HIS A 452 -7.40 -1.50 0.60
CA HIS A 452 -8.12 -2.53 -0.15
C HIS A 452 -9.57 -2.63 0.32
N ILE A 453 -9.82 -2.67 1.63
CA ILE A 453 -11.19 -2.78 2.16
C ILE A 453 -12.01 -1.48 2.05
N GLY A 454 -11.39 -0.32 1.85
CA GLY A 454 -12.11 0.95 1.75
C GLY A 454 -13.03 1.04 0.51
N ARG A 455 -14.03 1.93 0.58
CA ARG A 455 -14.97 2.19 -0.53
C ARG A 455 -14.48 3.22 -1.55
N ALA A 456 -13.20 3.64 -1.50
CA ALA A 456 -12.71 4.61 -2.47
C ALA A 456 -12.74 3.99 -3.89
N PRO A 457 -12.94 4.80 -4.95
CA PRO A 457 -12.94 4.28 -6.32
C PRO A 457 -11.72 3.41 -6.62
N ASN A 458 -11.96 2.29 -7.33
CA ASN A 458 -10.96 1.28 -7.71
C ASN A 458 -10.33 0.48 -6.55
N GLN A 459 -10.78 0.63 -5.30
CA GLN A 459 -10.41 -0.27 -4.20
C GLN A 459 -11.30 -1.51 -4.19
N MET A 460 -10.83 -2.62 -3.62
CA MET A 460 -11.59 -3.88 -3.54
C MET A 460 -12.94 -3.66 -2.85
N GLY A 461 -12.96 -2.90 -1.74
CA GLY A 461 -14.15 -2.56 -0.97
C GLY A 461 -15.18 -1.76 -1.77
N HIS A 462 -14.77 -0.98 -2.77
CA HIS A 462 -15.71 -0.31 -3.69
C HIS A 462 -16.51 -1.33 -4.51
N TYR A 463 -15.84 -2.33 -5.10
CA TYR A 463 -16.50 -3.37 -5.88
C TYR A 463 -17.37 -4.27 -4.99
N LEU A 464 -16.88 -4.63 -3.80
CA LEU A 464 -17.65 -5.40 -2.81
C LEU A 464 -18.89 -4.64 -2.36
N ASN A 465 -18.77 -3.35 -2.05
CA ASN A 465 -19.91 -2.51 -1.67
C ASN A 465 -20.94 -2.40 -2.80
N LYS A 466 -20.49 -2.22 -4.06
CA LYS A 466 -21.38 -2.18 -5.22
C LYS A 466 -22.16 -3.50 -5.39
N LYS A 467 -21.53 -4.63 -5.09
CA LYS A 467 -22.14 -5.97 -5.25
C LYS A 467 -23.04 -6.37 -4.09
N PHE A 468 -22.63 -6.07 -2.86
CA PHE A 468 -23.23 -6.61 -1.63
C PHE A 468 -23.99 -5.56 -0.81
N GLY A 469 -23.81 -4.26 -1.08
CA GLY A 469 -24.46 -3.17 -0.35
C GLY A 469 -24.26 -3.30 1.16
N ASP A 470 -25.35 -3.23 1.91
CA ASP A 470 -25.36 -3.32 3.37
C ASP A 470 -24.83 -4.67 3.92
N ASN A 471 -24.71 -5.70 3.08
CA ASN A 471 -24.08 -6.97 3.47
C ASN A 471 -22.55 -6.88 3.60
N TYR A 472 -21.92 -5.76 3.22
CA TYR A 472 -20.48 -5.53 3.34
C TYR A 472 -20.16 -4.35 4.28
N ARG A 473 -19.36 -4.62 5.32
CA ARG A 473 -18.94 -3.62 6.32
C ARG A 473 -17.41 -3.53 6.39
N PRO A 474 -16.80 -2.49 5.79
CA PRO A 474 -15.38 -2.22 5.92
C PRO A 474 -15.06 -1.43 7.19
N ILE A 475 -14.07 -1.92 7.94
CA ILE A 475 -13.65 -1.41 9.24
C ILE A 475 -12.18 -1.04 9.15
N ALA A 476 -11.89 0.25 9.28
CA ALA A 476 -10.53 0.75 9.28
C ALA A 476 -9.84 0.45 10.61
N PHE A 477 -8.52 0.31 10.55
CA PHE A 477 -7.67 0.31 11.73
C PHE A 477 -6.70 1.49 11.66
N GLY A 478 -6.35 2.07 12.80
CA GLY A 478 -5.38 3.16 12.90
C GLY A 478 -4.60 3.09 14.20
N PHE A 479 -3.47 3.79 14.25
CA PHE A 479 -2.70 3.91 15.48
C PHE A 479 -2.08 5.28 15.68
N GLY A 480 -1.74 5.63 16.91
CA GLY A 480 -1.08 6.89 17.28
C GLY A 480 0.43 6.83 17.12
N GLU A 481 1.12 6.38 18.16
CA GLU A 481 2.58 6.29 18.26
C GLU A 481 3.05 4.84 18.38
N GLY A 482 4.36 4.62 18.39
CA GLY A 482 4.96 3.30 18.60
C GLY A 482 5.71 2.79 17.38
N THR A 483 5.81 1.47 17.26
CA THR A 483 6.60 0.81 16.23
C THR A 483 5.76 -0.07 15.31
N TYR A 484 6.30 -0.40 14.14
CA TYR A 484 5.71 -1.31 13.16
C TYR A 484 6.81 -2.05 12.40
N SER A 485 6.52 -3.27 11.92
CA SER A 485 7.40 -4.01 11.03
C SER A 485 7.22 -3.57 9.58
N ALA A 486 8.32 -3.39 8.85
CA ALA A 486 8.31 -3.10 7.41
C ALA A 486 9.64 -3.49 6.75
N VAL A 487 9.79 -3.22 5.45
CA VAL A 487 11.08 -3.26 4.74
C VAL A 487 11.46 -1.87 4.23
N LEU A 488 12.73 -1.63 3.92
CA LEU A 488 13.15 -0.42 3.20
C LEU A 488 13.04 -0.54 1.68
N GLY A 489 12.94 -1.78 1.18
CA GLY A 489 12.83 -2.03 -0.26
C GLY A 489 12.75 -3.52 -0.60
N PRO A 490 12.75 -3.85 -1.90
CA PRO A 490 12.90 -5.23 -2.36
C PRO A 490 14.21 -5.83 -1.83
N LYS A 491 14.18 -7.09 -1.38
CA LYS A 491 15.32 -7.83 -0.81
C LYS A 491 15.89 -7.32 0.52
N GLU A 492 15.45 -6.15 0.99
CA GLU A 492 15.78 -5.69 2.33
C GLU A 492 15.10 -6.58 3.40
N PRO A 493 15.78 -6.81 4.54
CA PRO A 493 15.22 -7.56 5.65
C PRO A 493 14.05 -6.80 6.28
N VAL A 494 13.12 -7.56 6.86
CA VAL A 494 12.05 -6.97 7.66
C VAL A 494 12.62 -6.50 9.00
N LYS A 495 12.33 -5.26 9.38
CA LYS A 495 12.81 -4.65 10.64
C LYS A 495 11.68 -3.90 11.33
N SER A 496 11.89 -3.58 12.61
CA SER A 496 11.03 -2.67 13.37
C SER A 496 11.42 -1.22 13.08
N PHE A 497 10.43 -0.38 12.78
CA PHE A 497 10.60 1.05 12.53
C PHE A 497 9.75 1.87 13.49
N GLN A 498 10.27 3.02 13.90
CA GLN A 498 9.53 4.00 14.68
C GLN A 498 8.54 4.73 13.78
N ALA A 499 7.27 4.78 14.16
CA ALA A 499 6.30 5.64 13.49
C ALA A 499 6.51 7.10 13.94
N ALA A 500 6.45 8.03 12.99
CA ALA A 500 6.38 9.45 13.31
C ALA A 500 5.14 9.74 14.16
N ALA A 501 5.28 10.63 15.15
CA ALA A 501 4.15 11.12 15.94
C ALA A 501 3.04 11.67 15.02
N PRO A 502 1.76 11.52 15.39
CA PRO A 502 0.66 12.06 14.61
C PRO A 502 0.84 13.54 14.27
N ILE A 503 0.79 13.86 12.98
CA ILE A 503 0.98 15.24 12.53
C ILE A 503 -0.24 16.10 12.90
N PRO A 504 -0.06 17.35 13.34
CA PRO A 504 -1.15 18.28 13.55
C PRO A 504 -2.10 18.37 12.33
N GLY A 505 -3.40 18.28 12.60
CA GLY A 505 -4.45 18.24 11.58
C GLY A 505 -4.80 16.86 11.02
N SER A 506 -4.05 15.81 11.39
CA SER A 506 -4.45 14.43 11.13
C SER A 506 -5.58 13.97 12.07
N ALA A 507 -6.32 12.95 11.65
CA ALA A 507 -7.35 12.36 12.50
C ALA A 507 -6.72 11.73 13.76
N GLU A 508 -5.56 11.09 13.63
CA GLU A 508 -4.84 10.48 14.75
C GLU A 508 -4.38 11.53 15.78
N PHE A 509 -3.98 12.72 15.34
CA PHE A 509 -3.64 13.81 16.25
C PHE A 509 -4.84 14.28 17.09
N VAL A 510 -6.04 14.24 16.51
CA VAL A 510 -7.29 14.51 17.24
C VAL A 510 -7.62 13.37 18.20
N PHE A 511 -7.44 12.11 17.76
CA PHE A 511 -7.70 10.93 18.57
C PHE A 511 -6.79 10.83 19.80
N GLN A 512 -5.51 11.19 19.69
CA GLN A 512 -4.59 11.21 20.82
C GLN A 512 -5.06 12.14 21.96
N GLN A 513 -5.77 13.23 21.63
CA GLN A 513 -6.26 14.18 22.64
C GLN A 513 -7.44 13.63 23.47
N LEU A 514 -8.01 12.49 23.11
CA LEU A 514 -9.08 11.85 23.87
C LEU A 514 -8.57 11.18 25.16
N ASN A 515 -7.26 10.88 25.24
CA ASN A 515 -6.62 10.14 26.32
C ASN A 515 -7.29 8.78 26.62
N GLU A 516 -7.86 8.14 25.60
CA GLU A 516 -8.36 6.77 25.65
C GLU A 516 -7.41 5.89 24.82
N PRO A 517 -6.78 4.86 25.42
CA PRO A 517 -5.74 4.10 24.75
C PRO A 517 -6.25 3.33 23.52
N ASN A 518 -7.32 2.55 23.66
CA ASN A 518 -7.82 1.73 22.56
C ASN A 518 -9.34 1.85 22.50
N PHE A 519 -9.86 2.22 21.33
CA PHE A 519 -11.29 2.41 21.15
C PHE A 519 -11.73 2.21 19.71
N SER A 520 -13.03 2.07 19.52
CA SER A 520 -13.69 2.11 18.22
C SER A 520 -14.56 3.35 18.08
N ILE A 521 -14.76 3.81 16.84
CA ILE A 521 -15.74 4.83 16.47
C ILE A 521 -16.69 4.21 15.44
N ASP A 522 -18.00 4.33 15.69
CA ASP A 522 -19.05 4.09 14.70
C ASP A 522 -19.11 5.28 13.72
N LEU A 523 -18.51 5.09 12.54
CA LEU A 523 -18.40 6.14 11.53
C LEU A 523 -19.74 6.39 10.82
N CYS A 524 -20.64 5.41 10.81
CA CYS A 524 -22.00 5.60 10.30
C CYS A 524 -22.77 6.62 11.16
N LYS A 525 -22.66 6.54 12.49
CA LYS A 525 -23.21 7.56 13.41
C LYS A 525 -22.50 8.89 13.24
N ALA A 526 -21.17 8.88 13.12
CA ALA A 526 -20.38 10.10 12.94
C ALA A 526 -20.84 10.93 11.75
N LYS A 527 -21.07 10.29 10.60
CA LYS A 527 -21.50 10.98 9.38
C LYS A 527 -22.86 11.67 9.51
N ARG A 528 -23.73 11.22 10.42
CA ARG A 528 -25.09 11.75 10.61
C ARG A 528 -25.17 12.87 11.66
N ASP A 529 -24.11 13.10 12.44
CA ASP A 529 -24.05 14.17 13.44
C ASP A 529 -23.20 15.34 12.93
N SER A 530 -23.70 16.56 13.08
CA SER A 530 -22.96 17.80 12.75
C SER A 530 -21.56 17.89 13.39
N SER A 531 -21.35 17.25 14.55
CA SER A 531 -20.12 17.26 15.33
C SER A 531 -19.19 16.06 15.00
N GLY A 532 -19.69 15.08 14.24
CA GLY A 532 -18.92 13.95 13.73
C GLY A 532 -18.67 14.01 12.21
N SER A 533 -19.40 14.87 11.49
CA SER A 533 -19.37 14.96 10.02
C SER A 533 -17.99 15.29 9.44
N TRP A 534 -17.09 15.90 10.23
CA TRP A 534 -15.71 16.14 9.83
C TRP A 534 -14.97 14.83 9.48
N LEU A 535 -15.36 13.69 10.06
CA LEU A 535 -14.81 12.36 9.72
C LEU A 535 -15.18 11.91 8.30
N ALA A 536 -16.20 12.51 7.68
CA ALA A 536 -16.55 12.28 6.28
C ALA A 536 -15.79 13.23 5.33
N THR A 537 -15.06 14.21 5.85
CA THR A 537 -14.22 15.12 5.06
C THR A 537 -12.80 14.58 4.94
N PRO A 538 -12.08 14.80 3.82
CA PRO A 538 -10.71 14.32 3.68
C PRO A 538 -9.77 14.96 4.71
N LYS A 539 -9.27 14.17 5.66
CA LYS A 539 -8.23 14.57 6.62
C LYS A 539 -6.98 13.70 6.44
N PRO A 540 -5.77 14.20 6.76
CA PRO A 540 -4.59 13.34 6.86
C PRO A 540 -4.87 12.15 7.78
N PHE A 541 -4.64 10.95 7.27
CA PHE A 541 -4.66 9.70 8.00
C PHE A 541 -3.52 8.83 7.51
N ARG A 542 -2.83 8.17 8.43
CA ARG A 542 -1.64 7.36 8.17
C ARG A 542 -2.04 6.10 7.38
N SER A 543 -1.22 5.75 6.39
CA SER A 543 -1.38 4.58 5.53
C SER A 543 0.01 4.10 5.10
N ILE A 544 0.57 3.15 5.84
CA ILE A 544 1.85 2.50 5.57
C ILE A 544 1.60 1.18 4.84
N GLY A 545 2.22 1.01 3.68
CA GLY A 545 2.20 -0.29 2.99
C GLY A 545 3.20 -1.27 3.61
N SER A 546 3.86 -2.05 2.75
CA SER A 546 4.93 -2.94 3.16
C SER A 546 6.29 -2.26 3.32
N VAL A 547 6.42 -1.02 2.84
CA VAL A 547 7.66 -0.23 2.86
C VAL A 547 7.55 0.85 3.93
N ALA A 548 8.60 1.01 4.73
CA ALA A 548 8.67 2.03 5.78
C ALA A 548 8.77 3.43 5.16
N GLU A 549 8.07 4.39 5.76
CA GLU A 549 8.02 5.79 5.31
C GLU A 549 8.01 6.72 6.52
N ASP A 550 8.68 7.87 6.43
CA ASP A 550 8.73 8.86 7.51
C ASP A 550 7.37 9.48 7.82
N LEU A 551 6.67 9.88 6.76
CA LEU A 551 5.39 10.58 6.83
C LEU A 551 4.42 9.94 5.85
N PRO A 552 3.76 8.83 6.20
CA PRO A 552 2.89 8.09 5.27
C PRO A 552 1.43 8.57 5.33
N TYR A 553 1.19 9.87 5.14
CA TYR A 553 -0.16 10.47 5.28
C TYR A 553 -0.87 10.69 3.94
N LYS A 554 -2.13 10.23 3.86
CA LYS A 554 -3.06 10.48 2.76
C LYS A 554 -4.27 11.26 3.25
N LYS A 555 -4.90 12.09 2.39
CA LYS A 555 -6.20 12.72 2.71
C LYS A 555 -7.31 11.67 2.56
N ILE A 556 -7.86 11.18 3.68
CA ILE A 556 -8.86 10.11 3.70
C ILE A 556 -10.15 10.62 4.37
N PRO A 557 -11.30 10.58 3.68
CA PRO A 557 -12.62 10.79 4.30
C PRO A 557 -13.09 9.50 4.98
N LEU A 558 -12.63 9.25 6.22
CA LEU A 558 -12.83 8.00 6.95
C LEU A 558 -14.29 7.51 6.92
N ALA A 559 -15.25 8.34 7.30
CA ALA A 559 -16.67 7.97 7.36
C ALA A 559 -17.36 7.87 5.97
N THR A 560 -16.66 8.22 4.90
CA THR A 560 -17.11 7.95 3.52
C THR A 560 -16.64 6.57 3.06
N TYR A 561 -15.47 6.11 3.53
CA TYR A 561 -14.86 4.87 3.06
C TYR A 561 -15.06 3.68 3.99
N PHE A 562 -15.35 3.91 5.27
CA PHE A 562 -15.45 2.88 6.30
C PHE A 562 -16.68 3.10 7.17
N ASP A 563 -17.21 2.02 7.75
CA ASP A 563 -18.36 2.05 8.67
C ASP A 563 -17.94 2.16 10.13
N ALA A 564 -16.74 1.71 10.44
CA ALA A 564 -16.12 1.91 11.73
C ALA A 564 -14.61 2.08 11.62
N LEU A 565 -14.04 2.66 12.67
CA LEU A 565 -12.60 2.73 12.90
C LEU A 565 -12.31 2.01 14.21
N ILE A 566 -11.22 1.24 14.24
CA ILE A 566 -10.57 0.73 15.45
C ILE A 566 -9.24 1.47 15.59
N TYR A 567 -9.00 2.09 16.73
CA TYR A 567 -7.82 2.91 16.97
C TYR A 567 -7.06 2.43 18.20
N PHE A 568 -5.73 2.38 18.06
CA PHE A 568 -4.79 2.06 19.14
C PHE A 568 -3.84 3.25 19.35
N SER A 569 -3.80 3.84 20.53
CA SER A 569 -2.93 4.99 20.79
C SER A 569 -1.45 4.64 20.64
N HIS A 570 -1.09 3.38 20.93
CA HIS A 570 0.25 2.85 20.81
C HIS A 570 0.27 1.54 20.01
N SER A 571 1.27 1.36 19.15
CA SER A 571 1.50 0.12 18.41
C SER A 571 2.86 -0.47 18.71
N THR A 572 2.97 -1.78 18.53
CA THR A 572 4.26 -2.49 18.50
C THR A 572 4.45 -3.25 17.20
N ALA A 573 5.70 -3.37 16.77
CA ALA A 573 6.08 -4.19 15.63
C ALA A 573 5.65 -5.65 15.84
N SER A 574 5.06 -6.25 14.80
CA SER A 574 4.74 -7.69 14.78
C SER A 574 5.98 -8.57 14.98
N HIS A 575 5.81 -9.77 15.52
CA HIS A 575 6.92 -10.71 15.68
C HIS A 575 7.16 -11.48 14.39
N ILE A 576 8.08 -10.98 13.58
CA ILE A 576 8.39 -11.50 12.24
C ILE A 576 9.33 -12.71 12.32
N PHE A 577 9.05 -13.78 11.57
CA PHE A 577 9.97 -14.93 11.41
C PHE A 577 11.04 -14.71 10.34
N GLY A 578 11.00 -13.57 9.66
CA GLY A 578 11.87 -13.20 8.56
C GLY A 578 11.09 -13.06 7.25
N ARG A 579 11.81 -12.61 6.22
CA ARG A 579 11.28 -12.61 4.86
C ARG A 579 11.35 -14.04 4.31
N PRO A 580 10.25 -14.63 3.82
CA PRO A 580 10.31 -15.93 3.17
C PRO A 580 11.25 -15.90 1.96
N GLU A 581 11.88 -17.03 1.67
CA GLU A 581 12.56 -17.25 0.40
C GLU A 581 11.51 -17.42 -0.72
N ASN A 582 11.80 -16.95 -1.92
CA ASN A 582 10.91 -17.03 -3.09
C ASN A 582 11.27 -18.21 -3.99
#